data_AF-A0A8J3NUG7-F1
#
_entry.id   AF-A0A8J3NUG7-F1
#
_cell.length_a   1.000
_cell.length_b   1.000
_cell.length_c   1.000
_cell.angle_alpha   90.00
_cell.angle_beta   90.00
_cell.angle_gamma   90.00
#
_symmetry.space_group_name_H-M   'P 1'
#
loop_
_entity.id
_entity.type
_entity.pdbx_description
1 polymer ?
#
loop_
_entity_poly.entity_id
_entity_poly.type
_entity_poly.pdbx_seq_one_letter_code
_entity_poly.pdbx_strand_id
1 'polypeptide(L)'
;MTTQEQDTNMRQALRGLEHRDPSVRLRAALAVGTTPDPGSVAKLVERCAIEPEFYVREMLTWALTRQPPSSTVPKLVDELRSPRAQARSQALHTLSKIGDRRAWPAITQALLADPDDTVAQSAWRAAVVLVPDGGQSELAAVLATQLGRGGRETQLSLSRALIALGEVIMPILHAATTDRDPGVRGHARATQQLWLDPDAGFQLAVEQAKRVAALGRAGEEG
;
A
#
# COMPACT_ATOMS: atom_id res chain seq x y z
N MET A 1 11.22 -10.98 -39.17
CA MET A 1 11.78 -9.68 -38.74
C MET A 1 11.21 -9.20 -37.41
N THR A 2 9.92 -9.41 -37.12
CA THR A 2 9.24 -8.90 -35.91
C THR A 2 9.82 -9.38 -34.57
N THR A 3 10.19 -10.65 -34.43
CA THR A 3 10.71 -11.19 -33.14
C THR A 3 12.08 -10.60 -32.75
N GLN A 4 12.99 -10.41 -33.72
CA GLN A 4 14.33 -9.89 -33.45
C GLN A 4 14.32 -8.39 -33.09
N GLU A 5 13.41 -7.63 -33.68
CA GLU A 5 13.16 -6.22 -33.33
C GLU A 5 12.53 -6.11 -31.94
N GLN A 6 11.57 -6.98 -31.60
CA GLN A 6 10.96 -7.05 -30.27
C GLN A 6 11.99 -7.39 -29.19
N ASP A 7 12.86 -8.38 -29.43
CA ASP A 7 13.95 -8.75 -28.50
C ASP A 7 14.97 -7.63 -28.31
N THR A 8 15.21 -6.84 -29.35
CA THR A 8 16.13 -5.69 -29.29
C THR A 8 15.51 -4.54 -28.50
N ASN A 9 14.23 -4.25 -28.75
CA ASN A 9 13.46 -3.24 -28.03
C ASN A 9 13.31 -3.59 -26.54
N MET A 10 13.03 -4.87 -26.21
CA MET A 10 12.98 -5.34 -24.83
C MET A 10 14.33 -5.16 -24.13
N ARG A 11 15.44 -5.58 -24.76
CA ARG A 11 16.78 -5.38 -24.19
C ARG A 11 17.14 -3.90 -24.00
N GLN A 12 16.69 -3.01 -24.89
CA GLN A 12 16.87 -1.58 -24.72
C GLN A 12 16.03 -1.04 -23.57
N ALA A 13 14.76 -1.45 -23.46
CA ALA A 13 13.87 -1.05 -22.37
C ALA A 13 14.43 -1.49 -21.01
N LEU A 14 14.90 -2.74 -20.89
CA LEU A 14 15.51 -3.25 -19.64
C LEU A 14 16.74 -2.44 -19.22
N ARG A 15 17.60 -2.03 -20.17
CA ARG A 15 18.71 -1.11 -19.88
C ARG A 15 18.23 0.28 -19.47
N GLY A 16 17.14 0.75 -20.06
CA GLY A 16 16.52 2.03 -19.71
C GLY A 16 16.05 2.13 -18.25
N LEU A 17 15.75 1.00 -17.60
CA LEU A 17 15.38 0.95 -16.18
C LEU A 17 16.51 1.42 -15.25
N GLU A 18 17.77 1.34 -15.68
CA GLU A 18 18.93 1.75 -14.89
C GLU A 18 19.36 3.21 -15.14
N HIS A 19 18.67 3.89 -16.06
CA HIS A 19 19.08 5.23 -16.48
C HIS A 19 18.94 6.26 -15.34
N ARG A 20 19.84 7.25 -15.29
CA ARG A 20 19.83 8.29 -14.24
C ARG A 20 18.59 9.18 -14.25
N ASP A 21 18.05 9.46 -15.44
CA ASP A 21 16.85 10.27 -15.64
C ASP A 21 15.58 9.44 -15.35
N PRO A 22 14.74 9.84 -14.38
CA PRO A 22 13.48 9.16 -14.06
C PRO A 22 12.52 9.08 -15.26
N SER A 23 12.55 10.04 -16.17
CA SER A 23 11.70 10.05 -17.37
C SER A 23 12.05 8.90 -18.31
N VAL A 24 13.33 8.55 -18.42
CA VAL A 24 13.79 7.40 -19.21
C VAL A 24 13.38 6.10 -18.52
N ARG A 25 13.53 6.00 -17.19
CA ARG A 25 13.10 4.82 -16.42
C ARG A 25 11.59 4.61 -16.50
N LEU A 26 10.80 5.68 -16.44
CA LEU A 26 9.34 5.63 -16.58
C LEU A 26 8.94 5.06 -17.95
N ARG A 27 9.53 5.57 -19.04
CA ARG A 27 9.28 5.06 -20.40
C ARG A 27 9.74 3.62 -20.56
N ALA A 28 10.86 3.24 -19.96
CA ALA A 28 11.35 1.87 -19.94
C ALA A 28 10.38 0.92 -19.24
N ALA A 29 9.91 1.26 -18.03
CA ALA A 29 8.93 0.48 -17.30
C ALA A 29 7.60 0.34 -18.08
N LEU A 30 7.14 1.44 -18.71
CA LEU A 30 5.97 1.44 -19.59
C LEU A 30 6.14 0.48 -20.78
N ALA A 31 7.29 0.53 -21.46
CA ALA A 31 7.58 -0.35 -22.58
C ALA A 31 7.59 -1.82 -22.16
N VAL A 32 8.28 -2.16 -21.06
CA VAL A 32 8.31 -3.53 -20.52
C VAL A 32 6.91 -4.03 -20.15
N GLY A 33 6.08 -3.18 -19.52
CA GLY A 33 4.71 -3.56 -19.16
C GLY A 33 3.74 -3.65 -20.34
N THR A 34 4.02 -2.94 -21.44
CA THR A 34 3.20 -2.98 -22.68
C THR A 34 3.41 -4.28 -23.46
N THR A 35 4.62 -4.85 -23.38
CA THR A 35 4.97 -6.14 -23.97
C THR A 35 5.44 -7.12 -22.89
N PRO A 36 4.53 -7.76 -22.13
CA PRO A 36 4.90 -8.63 -21.03
C PRO A 36 5.77 -9.81 -21.47
N ASP A 37 6.94 -9.93 -20.85
CA ASP A 37 7.86 -11.06 -20.98
C ASP A 37 8.24 -11.53 -19.55
N PRO A 38 7.96 -12.79 -19.17
CA PRO A 38 8.38 -13.34 -17.89
C PRO A 38 9.88 -13.19 -17.59
N GLY A 39 10.73 -13.11 -18.62
CA GLY A 39 12.16 -12.83 -18.48
C GLY A 39 12.47 -11.45 -17.88
N SER A 40 11.55 -10.49 -17.97
CA SER A 40 11.71 -9.13 -17.44
C SER A 40 11.41 -9.00 -15.94
N VAL A 41 10.71 -9.98 -15.34
CA VAL A 41 10.22 -9.91 -13.95
C VAL A 41 11.34 -9.61 -12.96
N ALA A 42 12.46 -10.33 -13.07
CA ALA A 42 13.59 -10.15 -12.15
C ALA A 42 14.12 -8.72 -12.18
N LYS A 43 14.19 -8.10 -13.37
CA LYS A 43 14.71 -6.75 -13.52
C LYS A 43 13.75 -5.68 -13.01
N LEU A 44 12.45 -5.90 -13.21
CA LEU A 44 11.41 -5.04 -12.65
C LEU A 44 11.44 -5.07 -11.11
N VAL A 45 11.55 -6.26 -10.52
CA VAL A 45 11.64 -6.44 -9.05
C VAL A 45 12.91 -5.78 -8.49
N GLU A 46 14.07 -6.02 -9.10
CA GLU A 46 15.32 -5.36 -8.72
C GLU A 46 15.17 -3.84 -8.75
N ARG A 47 14.51 -3.29 -9.78
CA ARG A 47 14.32 -1.84 -9.87
C ARG A 47 13.35 -1.31 -8.82
N CYS A 48 12.24 -2.00 -8.53
CA CYS A 48 11.31 -1.63 -7.45
C CYS A 48 12.03 -1.47 -6.11
N ALA A 49 13.01 -2.33 -5.83
CA ALA A 49 13.74 -2.33 -4.56
C ALA A 49 14.52 -1.03 -4.29
N ILE A 50 14.83 -0.24 -5.32
CA ILE A 50 15.72 0.94 -5.22
C ILE A 50 15.21 2.19 -5.94
N GLU A 51 14.05 2.17 -6.60
CA GLU A 51 13.52 3.33 -7.33
C GLU A 51 13.09 4.50 -6.41
N PRO A 52 13.75 5.67 -6.47
CA PRO A 52 13.40 6.82 -5.64
C PRO A 52 12.14 7.56 -6.13
N GLU A 53 11.81 7.50 -7.43
CA GLU A 53 10.72 8.30 -8.00
C GLU A 53 9.38 7.60 -7.85
N PHE A 54 8.39 8.29 -7.25
CA PHE A 54 7.08 7.70 -6.96
C PHE A 54 6.36 7.24 -8.23
N TYR A 55 6.31 8.07 -9.26
CA TYR A 55 5.65 7.73 -10.51
C TYR A 55 6.31 6.55 -11.24
N VAL A 56 7.62 6.38 -11.09
CA VAL A 56 8.32 5.23 -11.66
C VAL A 56 8.00 3.96 -10.87
N ARG A 57 7.89 4.03 -9.53
CA ARG A 57 7.44 2.88 -8.71
C ARG A 57 6.04 2.41 -9.08
N GLU A 58 5.11 3.34 -9.30
CA GLU A 58 3.75 3.00 -9.75
C GLU A 58 3.76 2.34 -11.13
N MET A 59 4.60 2.84 -12.05
CA MET A 59 4.73 2.24 -13.39
C MET A 59 5.39 0.85 -13.35
N LEU A 60 6.38 0.64 -12.49
CA LEU A 60 6.99 -0.68 -12.27
C LEU A 60 5.99 -1.67 -11.68
N THR A 61 5.18 -1.22 -10.71
CA THR A 61 4.07 -2.00 -10.16
C THR A 61 3.08 -2.39 -11.26
N TRP A 62 2.64 -1.42 -12.06
CA TRP A 62 1.76 -1.69 -13.20
C TRP A 62 2.38 -2.72 -14.17
N ALA A 63 3.65 -2.55 -14.54
CA ALA A 63 4.36 -3.48 -15.41
C ALA A 63 4.43 -4.90 -14.81
N LEU A 64 4.63 -5.04 -13.49
CA LEU A 64 4.62 -6.32 -12.79
C LEU A 64 3.23 -6.97 -12.76
N THR A 65 2.16 -6.18 -12.59
CA THR A 65 0.77 -6.70 -12.64
C THR A 65 0.37 -7.20 -14.03
N ARG A 66 1.11 -6.80 -15.08
CA ARG A 66 0.90 -7.27 -16.44
C ARG A 66 1.54 -8.63 -16.72
N GLN A 67 2.46 -9.07 -15.87
CA GLN A 67 3.16 -10.35 -15.99
C GLN A 67 2.32 -11.50 -15.40
N PRO A 68 2.56 -12.77 -15.81
CA PRO A 68 1.90 -13.91 -15.21
C PRO A 68 2.15 -14.00 -13.69
N PRO A 69 1.10 -14.13 -12.84
CA PRO A 69 1.29 -14.25 -11.40
C PRO A 69 2.21 -15.40 -10.97
N SER A 70 2.23 -16.51 -11.73
CA SER A 70 3.10 -17.66 -11.49
C SER A 70 4.59 -17.35 -11.56
N SER A 71 5.02 -16.35 -12.35
CA SER A 71 6.42 -15.91 -12.41
C SER A 71 6.71 -14.74 -11.46
N THR A 72 5.71 -13.89 -11.20
CA THR A 72 5.88 -12.65 -10.43
C THR A 72 5.76 -12.85 -8.91
N VAL A 73 4.74 -13.57 -8.45
CA VAL A 73 4.45 -13.71 -7.02
C VAL A 73 5.63 -14.32 -6.25
N PRO A 74 6.30 -15.39 -6.71
CA PRO A 74 7.46 -15.94 -6.00
C PRO A 74 8.58 -14.92 -5.79
N LYS A 75 8.86 -14.09 -6.81
CA LYS A 75 9.92 -13.05 -6.73
C LYS A 75 9.57 -11.93 -5.78
N LEU A 76 8.30 -11.53 -5.71
CA LEU A 76 7.86 -10.54 -4.73
C LEU A 76 7.86 -11.09 -3.31
N VAL A 77 7.51 -12.37 -3.12
CA VAL A 77 7.58 -13.06 -1.83
C VAL A 77 9.02 -13.11 -1.30
N ASP A 78 10.01 -13.30 -2.17
CA ASP A 78 11.42 -13.25 -1.78
C ASP A 78 11.83 -11.86 -1.24
N GLU A 79 11.37 -10.78 -1.88
CA GLU A 79 11.66 -9.40 -1.44
C GLU A 79 11.04 -9.01 -0.09
N LEU A 80 10.04 -9.75 0.40
CA LEU A 80 9.49 -9.53 1.76
C LEU A 80 10.54 -9.76 2.86
N ARG A 81 11.62 -10.49 2.57
CA ARG A 81 12.75 -10.73 3.49
C ARG A 81 13.91 -9.75 3.28
N SER A 82 13.77 -8.78 2.38
CA SER A 82 14.83 -7.84 2.05
C SER A 82 15.19 -6.96 3.25
N PRO A 83 16.49 -6.68 3.49
CA PRO A 83 16.89 -5.71 4.52
C PRO A 83 16.42 -4.29 4.19
N ARG A 84 16.08 -4.01 2.92
CA ARG A 84 15.63 -2.70 2.46
C ARG A 84 14.12 -2.55 2.67
N ALA A 85 13.72 -1.56 3.49
CA ALA A 85 12.31 -1.27 3.72
C ALA A 85 11.54 -0.93 2.44
N GLN A 86 12.15 -0.21 1.49
CA GLN A 86 11.54 0.08 0.21
C GLN A 86 11.22 -1.20 -0.60
N ALA A 87 12.11 -2.18 -0.59
CA ALA A 87 11.88 -3.44 -1.30
C ALA A 87 10.70 -4.21 -0.69
N ARG A 88 10.65 -4.32 0.64
CA ARG A 88 9.52 -4.94 1.36
C ARG A 88 8.21 -4.20 1.05
N SER A 89 8.18 -2.88 1.19
CA SER A 89 6.95 -2.10 1.01
C SER A 89 6.44 -2.10 -0.44
N GLN A 90 7.34 -2.08 -1.43
CA GLN A 90 6.98 -2.19 -2.86
C GLN A 90 6.52 -3.60 -3.24
N ALA A 91 7.14 -4.63 -2.67
CA ALA A 91 6.69 -6.01 -2.87
C ALA A 91 5.28 -6.22 -2.31
N LEU A 92 5.01 -5.78 -1.08
CA LEU A 92 3.68 -5.81 -0.47
C LEU A 92 2.65 -5.00 -1.27
N HIS A 93 3.03 -3.80 -1.72
CA HIS A 93 2.16 -2.98 -2.57
C HIS A 93 1.79 -3.73 -3.85
N THR A 94 2.77 -4.26 -4.58
CA THR A 94 2.52 -5.01 -5.82
C THR A 94 1.70 -6.28 -5.56
N LEU A 95 1.98 -7.04 -4.51
CA LEU A 95 1.19 -8.22 -4.13
C LEU A 95 -0.27 -7.86 -3.87
N SER A 96 -0.55 -6.73 -3.23
CA SER A 96 -1.92 -6.23 -3.01
C SER A 96 -2.64 -5.88 -4.32
N LYS A 97 -1.92 -5.48 -5.37
CA LYS A 97 -2.48 -5.19 -6.70
C LYS A 97 -2.70 -6.45 -7.52
N ILE A 98 -1.85 -7.47 -7.35
CA ILE A 98 -1.99 -8.76 -8.02
C ILE A 98 -3.16 -9.55 -7.40
N GLY A 99 -3.33 -9.53 -6.08
CA GLY A 99 -4.44 -10.20 -5.39
C GLY A 99 -4.35 -11.73 -5.36
N ASP A 100 -3.18 -12.31 -5.69
CA ASP A 100 -2.98 -13.75 -5.68
C ASP A 100 -2.77 -14.28 -4.25
N ARG A 101 -3.79 -14.96 -3.73
CA ARG A 101 -3.83 -15.48 -2.35
C ARG A 101 -2.74 -16.52 -2.06
N ARG A 102 -2.02 -17.04 -3.06
CA ARG A 102 -0.81 -17.87 -2.83
C ARG A 102 0.28 -17.12 -2.06
N ALA A 103 0.26 -15.79 -2.05
CA ALA A 103 1.17 -14.98 -1.24
C ALA A 103 0.79 -14.88 0.25
N TRP A 104 -0.44 -15.25 0.63
CA TRP A 104 -0.92 -15.11 2.02
C TRP A 104 0.02 -15.70 3.08
N PRO A 105 0.56 -16.93 2.93
CA PRO A 105 1.46 -17.50 3.93
C PRO A 105 2.75 -16.70 4.18
N ALA A 106 3.11 -15.79 3.26
CA ALA A 106 4.27 -14.92 3.40
C ALA A 106 3.95 -13.59 4.12
N ILE A 107 2.67 -13.25 4.33
CA ILE A 107 2.25 -12.06 5.07
C ILE A 107 2.31 -12.36 6.58
N THR A 108 3.50 -12.22 7.14
CA THR A 108 3.76 -12.55 8.55
C THR A 108 3.37 -11.42 9.50
N GLN A 109 3.17 -11.74 10.78
CA GLN A 109 2.97 -10.74 11.84
C GLN A 109 4.15 -9.76 11.94
N ALA A 110 5.38 -10.19 11.62
CA ALA A 110 6.55 -9.32 11.59
C ALA A 110 6.43 -8.23 10.50
N LEU A 111 5.77 -8.50 9.37
CA LEU A 111 5.50 -7.48 8.35
C LEU A 111 4.36 -6.54 8.79
N LEU A 112 3.32 -7.08 9.45
CA LEU A 112 2.20 -6.29 9.98
C LEU A 112 2.62 -5.35 11.11
N ALA A 113 3.70 -5.69 11.82
CA ALA A 113 4.31 -4.89 12.87
C ALA A 113 5.73 -4.39 12.50
N ASP A 114 6.07 -4.34 11.21
CA ASP A 114 7.41 -3.93 10.75
C ASP A 114 7.77 -2.57 11.34
N PRO A 115 9.02 -2.30 11.79
CA PRO A 115 9.38 -1.01 12.37
C PRO A 115 9.25 0.16 11.39
N ASP A 116 9.31 -0.09 10.07
CA ASP A 116 9.05 0.93 9.06
C ASP A 116 7.53 1.07 8.81
N ASP A 117 6.99 2.25 9.08
CA ASP A 117 5.55 2.54 8.92
C ASP A 117 5.07 2.36 7.47
N THR A 118 5.91 2.60 6.46
CA THR A 118 5.54 2.39 5.05
C THR A 118 5.38 0.90 4.74
N VAL A 119 6.25 0.07 5.33
CA VAL A 119 6.16 -1.39 5.21
C VAL A 119 4.91 -1.90 5.92
N ALA A 120 4.69 -1.50 7.17
CA ALA A 120 3.50 -1.90 7.93
C ALA A 120 2.20 -1.51 7.22
N GLN A 121 2.09 -0.27 6.72
CA GLN A 121 0.93 0.19 5.96
C GLN A 121 0.69 -0.62 4.68
N SER A 122 1.75 -0.95 3.94
CA SER A 122 1.64 -1.82 2.78
C SER A 122 1.29 -3.26 3.15
N ALA A 123 1.77 -3.76 4.30
CA ALA A 123 1.43 -5.08 4.81
C ALA A 123 -0.05 -5.16 5.18
N TRP A 124 -0.61 -4.14 5.84
CA TRP A 124 -2.04 -4.11 6.18
C TRP A 124 -2.91 -4.12 4.92
N ARG A 125 -2.56 -3.32 3.90
CA ARG A 125 -3.26 -3.31 2.61
C ARG A 125 -3.18 -4.67 1.90
N ALA A 126 -2.01 -5.29 1.86
CA ALA A 126 -1.84 -6.60 1.25
C ALA A 126 -2.60 -7.70 2.03
N ALA A 127 -2.55 -7.66 3.36
CA ALA A 127 -3.18 -8.66 4.22
C ALA A 127 -4.70 -8.68 4.02
N VAL A 128 -5.35 -7.52 4.02
CA VAL A 128 -6.80 -7.39 3.81
C VAL A 128 -7.23 -7.95 2.45
N VAL A 129 -6.42 -7.77 1.40
CA VAL A 129 -6.72 -8.28 0.06
C VAL A 129 -6.51 -9.80 -0.01
N LEU A 130 -5.49 -10.33 0.66
CA LEU A 130 -5.02 -11.71 0.49
C LEU A 130 -5.56 -12.69 1.54
N VAL A 131 -6.15 -12.20 2.63
CA VAL A 131 -6.66 -13.04 3.72
C VAL A 131 -7.64 -14.10 3.20
N PRO A 132 -7.48 -15.38 3.58
CA PRO A 132 -8.39 -16.45 3.21
C PRO A 132 -9.79 -16.24 3.82
N ASP A 133 -10.81 -16.90 3.26
CA ASP A 133 -12.17 -16.76 3.77
C ASP A 133 -12.23 -17.43 5.15
N GLY A 134 -12.78 -16.72 6.13
CA GLY A 134 -12.75 -17.13 7.54
C GLY A 134 -11.52 -16.65 8.31
N GLY A 135 -10.50 -16.07 7.65
CA GLY A 135 -9.31 -15.53 8.30
C GLY A 135 -9.45 -14.07 8.79
N GLN A 136 -10.55 -13.39 8.44
CA GLN A 136 -10.72 -11.95 8.69
C GLN A 136 -10.70 -11.60 10.19
N SER A 137 -11.31 -12.43 11.04
CA SER A 137 -11.34 -12.16 12.50
C SER A 137 -9.97 -12.27 13.15
N GLU A 138 -9.15 -13.25 12.74
CA GLU A 138 -7.77 -13.38 13.22
C GLU A 138 -6.91 -12.21 12.75
N LEU A 139 -7.01 -11.85 11.47
CA LEU A 139 -6.31 -10.68 10.93
C LEU A 139 -6.74 -9.39 11.65
N ALA A 140 -8.04 -9.21 11.91
CA ALA A 140 -8.55 -8.06 12.65
C ALA A 140 -7.94 -7.97 14.06
N ALA A 141 -7.82 -9.10 14.77
CA ALA A 141 -7.20 -9.15 16.08
C ALA A 141 -5.71 -8.76 16.02
N VAL A 142 -4.97 -9.25 15.01
CA VAL A 142 -3.56 -8.87 14.81
C VAL A 142 -3.43 -7.39 14.47
N LEU A 143 -4.23 -6.86 13.54
CA LEU A 143 -4.20 -5.44 13.17
C LEU A 143 -4.57 -4.52 14.34
N ALA A 144 -5.50 -4.94 15.21
CA ALA A 144 -5.88 -4.16 16.38
C ALA A 144 -4.73 -3.97 17.38
N THR A 145 -3.73 -4.86 17.40
CA THR A 145 -2.51 -4.66 18.21
C THR A 145 -1.68 -3.44 17.76
N GLN A 146 -1.95 -2.91 16.56
CA GLN A 146 -1.27 -1.74 16.00
C GLN A 146 -2.06 -0.43 16.23
N LEU A 147 -3.19 -0.46 16.93
CA LEU A 147 -3.93 0.75 17.30
C LEU A 147 -3.03 1.70 18.10
N GLY A 148 -3.25 3.01 17.94
CA GLY A 148 -2.35 4.05 18.48
C GLY A 148 -0.99 4.21 17.78
N ARG A 149 -0.57 3.32 16.88
CA ARG A 149 0.72 3.42 16.18
C ARG A 149 0.81 4.63 15.25
N GLY A 150 1.94 5.35 15.35
CA GLY A 150 2.34 6.38 14.40
C GLY A 150 1.43 7.62 14.41
N GLY A 151 1.63 8.49 13.42
CA GLY A 151 0.85 9.71 13.23
C GLY A 151 -0.49 9.48 12.54
N ARG A 152 -1.20 10.59 12.25
CA ARG A 152 -2.53 10.58 11.63
C ARG A 152 -2.62 9.73 10.35
N GLU A 153 -1.63 9.80 9.46
CA GLU A 153 -1.64 9.04 8.21
C GLU A 153 -1.52 7.53 8.44
N THR A 154 -0.58 7.11 9.30
CA THR A 154 -0.41 5.71 9.72
C THR A 154 -1.70 5.19 10.35
N GLN A 155 -2.30 5.95 11.27
CA GLN A 155 -3.54 5.58 11.92
C GLN A 155 -4.71 5.48 10.93
N LEU A 156 -4.84 6.43 10.00
CA LEU A 156 -5.88 6.39 8.97
C LEU A 156 -5.72 5.18 8.05
N SER A 157 -4.48 4.81 7.70
CA SER A 157 -4.22 3.61 6.92
C SER A 157 -4.61 2.33 7.66
N LEU A 158 -4.32 2.23 8.97
CA LEU A 158 -4.75 1.09 9.78
C LEU A 158 -6.28 1.03 9.90
N SER A 159 -6.91 2.18 10.16
CA SER A 159 -8.38 2.30 10.24
C SER A 159 -9.04 1.81 8.96
N ARG A 160 -8.53 2.21 7.78
CA ARG A 160 -9.04 1.73 6.48
C ARG A 160 -8.85 0.21 6.31
N ALA A 161 -7.72 -0.33 6.75
CA ALA A 161 -7.47 -1.76 6.68
C ALA A 161 -8.44 -2.55 7.59
N LEU A 162 -8.66 -2.09 8.82
CA LEU A 162 -9.64 -2.68 9.73
C LEU A 162 -11.05 -2.60 9.15
N ILE A 163 -11.49 -1.42 8.69
CA ILE A 163 -12.82 -1.22 8.07
C ILE A 163 -13.02 -2.16 6.88
N ALA A 164 -12.00 -2.38 6.06
CA ALA A 164 -12.10 -3.28 4.92
C ALA A 164 -12.28 -4.77 5.29
N LEU A 165 -12.07 -5.17 6.56
CA LEU A 165 -12.39 -6.51 7.06
C LEU A 165 -13.87 -6.69 7.41
N GLY A 166 -14.66 -5.61 7.42
CA GLY A 166 -16.10 -5.65 7.69
C GLY A 166 -16.45 -5.71 9.17
N GLU A 167 -17.68 -6.13 9.49
CA GLU A 167 -18.26 -6.06 10.84
C GLU A 167 -17.50 -6.86 11.90
N VAL A 168 -16.66 -7.82 11.49
CA VAL A 168 -15.83 -8.64 12.40
C VAL A 168 -14.93 -7.80 13.30
N ILE A 169 -14.63 -6.56 12.93
CA ILE A 169 -13.81 -5.65 13.73
C ILE A 169 -14.55 -5.05 14.92
N MET A 170 -15.89 -5.03 14.91
CA MET A 170 -16.67 -4.22 15.86
C MET A 170 -16.46 -4.61 17.32
N PRO A 171 -16.48 -5.91 17.71
CA PRO A 171 -16.18 -6.31 19.08
C PRO A 171 -14.77 -5.90 19.52
N ILE A 172 -13.80 -6.02 18.61
CA ILE A 172 -12.39 -5.71 18.86
C ILE A 172 -12.21 -4.20 19.08
N LEU A 173 -12.79 -3.37 18.21
CA LEU A 173 -12.75 -1.92 18.37
C LEU A 173 -13.46 -1.47 19.65
N HIS A 174 -14.61 -2.07 19.98
CA HIS A 174 -15.34 -1.73 21.21
C HIS A 174 -14.48 -1.98 22.45
N ALA A 175 -13.83 -3.14 22.55
CA ALA A 175 -12.89 -3.42 23.63
C ALA A 175 -11.75 -2.40 23.68
N ALA A 176 -11.14 -2.09 22.53
CA ALA A 176 -10.02 -1.14 22.43
C ALA A 176 -10.39 0.30 22.84
N THR A 177 -11.67 0.70 22.78
CA THR A 177 -12.11 2.02 23.28
C THR A 177 -11.96 2.20 24.79
N THR A 178 -11.69 1.12 25.52
CA THR A 178 -11.49 1.07 26.98
C THR A 178 -10.06 0.69 27.38
N ASP A 179 -9.15 0.56 26.40
CA ASP A 179 -7.73 0.24 26.63
C ASP A 179 -7.05 1.21 27.62
N ARG A 180 -5.94 0.86 28.27
CA ARG A 180 -5.25 1.78 29.20
C ARG A 180 -4.46 2.86 28.46
N ASP A 181 -4.00 2.58 27.25
CA ASP A 181 -3.30 3.55 26.42
C ASP A 181 -4.29 4.54 25.78
N PRO A 182 -4.17 5.86 26.04
CA PRO A 182 -5.04 6.86 25.43
C PRO A 182 -4.93 6.92 23.91
N GLY A 183 -3.77 6.59 23.33
CA GLY A 183 -3.56 6.52 21.89
C GLY A 183 -4.35 5.36 21.26
N VAL A 184 -4.34 4.19 21.89
CA VAL A 184 -5.15 3.03 21.46
C VAL A 184 -6.63 3.36 21.55
N ARG A 185 -7.10 3.87 22.70
CA ARG A 185 -8.52 4.25 22.88
C ARG A 185 -8.97 5.31 21.88
N GLY A 186 -8.14 6.33 21.67
CA GLY A 186 -8.42 7.43 20.76
C GLY A 186 -8.52 6.95 19.31
N HIS A 187 -7.55 6.15 18.87
CA HIS A 187 -7.56 5.57 17.54
C HIS A 187 -8.77 4.66 17.34
N ALA A 188 -9.07 3.74 18.28
CA ALA A 188 -10.22 2.85 18.18
C ALA A 188 -11.56 3.61 18.02
N ARG A 189 -11.76 4.69 18.79
CA ARG A 189 -12.95 5.56 18.66
C ARG A 189 -13.00 6.25 17.30
N ALA A 190 -11.87 6.76 16.82
CA ALA A 190 -11.79 7.38 15.50
C ALA A 190 -12.10 6.38 14.38
N THR A 191 -11.63 5.13 14.49
CA THR A 191 -11.95 4.06 13.53
C THR A 191 -13.45 3.71 13.57
N GLN A 192 -14.07 3.63 14.74
CA GLN A 192 -15.52 3.41 14.86
C GLN A 192 -16.33 4.55 14.24
N GLN A 193 -15.91 5.80 14.44
CA GLN A 193 -16.55 6.96 13.82
C GLN A 193 -16.43 6.91 12.29
N LEU A 194 -15.24 6.57 11.77
CA LEU A 194 -15.02 6.44 10.33
C LEU A 194 -15.81 5.28 9.71
N TRP A 195 -16.05 4.19 10.46
CA TRP A 195 -16.92 3.10 10.03
C TRP A 195 -18.39 3.56 9.87
N LEU A 196 -18.89 4.34 10.83
CA LEU A 196 -20.28 4.82 10.83
C LEU A 196 -20.54 5.96 9.84
N ASP A 197 -19.57 6.85 9.69
CA ASP A 197 -19.62 7.99 8.77
C ASP A 197 -18.29 8.13 8.02
N PRO A 198 -18.17 7.47 6.84
CA PRO A 198 -16.98 7.54 6.01
C PRO A 198 -16.60 8.97 5.56
N ASP A 199 -17.57 9.89 5.53
CA ASP A 199 -17.41 11.26 5.04
C ASP A 199 -17.21 12.29 6.16
N ALA A 200 -17.25 11.87 7.44
CA ALA A 200 -17.12 12.76 8.60
C ALA A 200 -15.92 13.71 8.50
N GLY A 201 -14.77 13.20 8.03
CA GLY A 201 -13.55 13.98 7.84
C GLY A 201 -13.66 15.06 6.76
N PHE A 202 -14.39 14.79 5.68
CA PHE A 202 -14.64 15.76 4.61
C PHE A 202 -15.60 16.85 5.08
N GLN A 203 -16.67 16.46 5.78
CA GLN A 203 -17.65 17.41 6.31
C GLN A 203 -17.02 18.41 7.29
N LEU A 204 -16.17 17.93 8.21
CA LEU A 204 -15.42 18.80 9.12
C LEU A 204 -14.51 19.79 8.39
N ALA A 205 -13.82 19.35 7.33
CA ALA A 205 -12.95 20.21 6.54
C ALA A 205 -13.75 21.29 5.80
N VAL A 206 -14.91 20.95 5.24
CA VAL A 206 -15.83 21.89 4.60
C VAL A 206 -16.33 22.93 5.62
N GLU A 207 -16.72 22.51 6.82
CA GLU A 207 -17.17 23.44 7.86
C GLU A 207 -16.05 24.36 8.38
N GLN A 208 -14.82 23.85 8.50
CA GLN A 208 -13.66 24.69 8.82
C GLN A 208 -13.38 25.72 7.73
N ALA A 209 -13.41 25.32 6.46
CA ALA A 209 -13.24 26.22 5.33
C ALA A 209 -14.32 27.32 5.31
N LYS A 210 -15.59 26.97 5.59
CA LYS A 210 -16.68 27.94 5.72
C LYS A 210 -16.43 28.94 6.86
N ARG A 211 -15.96 28.47 8.03
CA ARG A 211 -15.65 29.34 9.18
C ARG A 211 -14.52 30.32 8.87
N VAL A 212 -13.45 29.86 8.22
CA VAL A 212 -12.33 30.72 7.80
C VAL A 212 -12.80 31.77 6.79
N ALA A 213 -13.62 31.39 5.81
CA ALA A 213 -14.17 32.33 4.83
C ALA A 213 -15.11 33.37 5.46
N ALA A 214 -15.92 32.99 6.45
CA ALA A 214 -16.80 33.91 7.18
C ALA A 214 -16.02 34.93 8.02
N LEU A 215 -14.91 34.52 8.65
CA LEU A 215 -14.05 35.41 9.43
C LEU A 215 -13.23 36.36 8.54
N GLY A 216 -12.86 35.96 7.33
CA GLY A 216 -12.17 36.82 6.37
C GLY A 216 -13.04 37.96 5.83
N ARG A 217 -14.34 37.70 5.58
CA ARG A 217 -15.28 38.74 5.09
C ARG A 217 -15.62 39.80 6.13
N ALA A 218 -15.64 39.44 7.41
CA ALA A 218 -15.91 40.38 8.50
C ALA A 218 -14.77 41.40 8.76
N GLY A 219 -13.57 41.17 8.20
CA GLY A 219 -12.42 42.08 8.32
C GLY A 219 -12.28 43.08 7.16
N GLU A 220 -13.06 42.95 6.09
CA GLU A 220 -13.02 43.83 4.91
C GLU A 220 -14.11 44.92 4.93
N GLU A 221 -15.02 44.89 5.91
CA GLU A 221 -16.17 45.81 6.06
C GLU A 221 -16.02 46.83 7.22
N GLY A 222 -14.82 47.00 7.79
CA GLY A 222 -14.53 47.96 8.88
C GLY A 222 -13.39 48.92 8.55
#